data_AF-A0A2V9MU67-F1
#
_entry.id   AF-A0A2V9MU67-F1
#
_cell.length_a   1.000
_cell.length_b   1.000
_cell.length_c   1.000
_cell.angle_alpha   90.00
_cell.angle_beta   90.00
_cell.angle_gamma   90.00
#
_symmetry.space_group_name_H-M   'P 1'
#
loop_
_entity.id
_entity.type
_entity.pdbx_description
1 polymer ?
#
loop_
_entity_poly.entity_id
_entity_poly.type
_entity_poly.pdbx_seq_one_letter_code
_entity_poly.pdbx_strand_id
1 'polypeptide(L)'
;MALALLLQAASTLPADASALERAISALERDIKVLDTSSVPLERRLPWVTGIVAFGVAMELWVIWRERRDDMTVWQSGIIRPSDKPSTIKFVVEIVSVLLITGGIVGELWTGISITSINGKLRSKNAELRAASDQLVELLRKKAQDEALARVRIEAAVAWRSLTKQQQQEIGSGLRSRFPSKHIVQIICGAFDTEGSGFARDIAKALRNANFDVPPPESLAVTRTGGIRPTDPITNIPTGVKVASAPERESIALAQAIVNELTSRGFDASMERPYGKRDTTNADWSDISIDVQARPEGPQ
;
A
#
# COMPACT_ATOMS: atom_id res chain seq x y z
N MET A 1 -2.59 26.09 1.12
CA MET A 1 -2.03 25.31 -0.01
C MET A 1 -1.85 23.83 0.35
N ALA A 2 -1.24 23.46 1.48
CA ALA A 2 -1.12 22.06 1.92
C ALA A 2 -2.46 21.32 2.14
N LEU A 3 -3.50 22.02 2.61
CA LEU A 3 -4.82 21.44 2.90
C LEU A 3 -5.59 21.07 1.61
N ALA A 4 -5.40 21.85 0.54
CA ALA A 4 -5.98 21.55 -0.77
C ALA A 4 -5.35 20.31 -1.42
N LEU A 5 -4.03 20.09 -1.22
CA LEU A 5 -3.34 18.89 -1.69
C LEU A 5 -3.78 17.62 -0.94
N LEU A 6 -4.08 17.72 0.37
CA LEU A 6 -4.58 16.59 1.16
C LEU A 6 -6.02 16.20 0.78
N LEU A 7 -6.89 17.18 0.53
CA LEU A 7 -8.26 16.95 0.06
C LEU A 7 -8.30 16.27 -1.32
N GLN A 8 -7.39 16.68 -2.22
CA GLN A 8 -7.31 16.13 -3.57
C GLN A 8 -6.72 14.71 -3.60
N ALA A 9 -5.88 14.35 -2.62
CA ALA A 9 -5.39 12.99 -2.44
C ALA A 9 -6.46 12.06 -1.83
N ALA A 10 -7.27 12.58 -0.89
CA ALA A 10 -8.31 11.81 -0.22
C ALA A 10 -9.44 11.36 -1.17
N SER A 11 -9.82 12.17 -2.15
CA SER A 11 -10.92 11.87 -3.08
C SER A 11 -10.67 10.69 -4.04
N THR A 12 -9.46 10.12 -4.06
CA THR A 12 -9.07 9.03 -4.97
C THR A 12 -8.98 7.64 -4.31
N LEU A 13 -9.24 7.52 -3.00
CA LEU A 13 -9.09 6.27 -2.24
C LEU A 13 -10.44 5.69 -1.78
N PRO A 14 -10.69 4.37 -1.95
CA PRO A 14 -11.97 3.76 -1.61
C PRO A 14 -12.11 3.57 -0.08
N ALA A 15 -13.33 3.82 0.42
CA ALA A 15 -13.84 3.64 1.80
C ALA A 15 -13.09 4.34 2.94
N ASP A 16 -11.76 4.24 3.02
CA ASP A 16 -10.93 4.83 4.10
C ASP A 16 -10.71 6.35 3.93
N ALA A 17 -10.94 6.87 2.72
CA ALA A 17 -11.02 8.31 2.46
C ALA A 17 -12.15 8.98 3.25
N SER A 18 -13.26 8.28 3.48
CA SER A 18 -14.40 8.82 4.23
C SER A 18 -14.07 9.04 5.71
N ALA A 19 -13.20 8.20 6.29
CA ALA A 19 -12.73 8.36 7.66
C ALA A 19 -11.76 9.55 7.77
N LEU A 20 -10.84 9.68 6.81
CA LEU A 20 -9.92 10.82 6.75
C LEU A 20 -10.65 12.14 6.49
N GLU A 21 -11.62 12.17 5.57
CA GLU A 21 -12.43 13.35 5.26
C GLU A 21 -13.31 13.76 6.45
N ARG A 22 -13.87 12.78 7.19
CA ARG A 22 -14.56 13.04 8.46
C ARG A 22 -13.61 13.60 9.53
N ALA A 23 -12.40 13.07 9.65
CA ALA A 23 -11.40 13.57 10.60
C ALA A 23 -10.95 15.00 10.26
N ILE A 24 -10.72 15.29 8.97
CA ILE A 24 -10.37 16.63 8.48
C ILE A 24 -11.54 17.60 8.70
N SER A 25 -12.76 17.20 8.37
CA SER A 25 -13.97 18.01 8.56
C SER A 25 -14.27 18.27 10.05
N ALA A 26 -14.06 17.28 10.93
CA ALA A 26 -14.19 17.45 12.38
C ALA A 26 -13.12 18.40 12.92
N LEU A 27 -11.89 18.34 12.39
CA LEU A 27 -10.82 19.26 12.74
C LEU A 27 -11.12 20.69 12.29
N GLU A 28 -11.60 20.87 11.06
CA GLU A 28 -11.97 22.18 10.52
C GLU A 28 -13.10 22.81 11.34
N ARG A 29 -14.13 22.02 11.69
CA ARG A 29 -15.23 22.46 12.53
C ARG A 29 -14.75 22.91 13.90
N ASP A 30 -13.85 22.15 14.52
CA ASP A 30 -13.34 22.45 15.85
C ASP A 30 -12.38 23.63 15.86
N ILE A 31 -11.54 23.79 14.83
CA ILE A 31 -10.72 25.00 14.63
C ILE A 31 -11.65 26.21 14.52
N LYS A 32 -12.72 26.11 13.72
CA LYS A 32 -13.68 27.20 13.53
C LYS A 32 -14.42 27.56 14.82
N VAL A 33 -14.77 26.57 15.65
CA VAL A 33 -15.34 26.78 16.99
C VAL A 33 -14.33 27.44 17.93
N LEU A 34 -13.07 27.01 17.87
CA LEU A 34 -12.01 27.59 18.70
C LEU A 34 -11.75 29.05 18.33
N ASP A 35 -11.71 29.35 17.03
CA ASP A 35 -11.52 30.68 16.46
C ASP A 35 -12.72 31.59 16.77
N THR A 36 -13.95 31.07 16.71
CA THR A 36 -15.12 31.85 17.17
C THR A 36 -15.16 32.05 18.68
N SER A 37 -14.53 31.18 19.48
CA SER A 37 -14.44 31.32 20.94
C SER A 37 -13.33 32.26 21.41
N SER A 38 -12.26 32.45 20.62
CA SER A 38 -11.14 33.35 20.92
C SER A 38 -11.47 34.82 20.64
N VAL A 39 -12.29 35.11 19.62
CA VAL A 39 -12.72 36.47 19.26
C VAL A 39 -13.33 37.28 20.42
N PRO A 40 -14.26 36.77 21.25
CA PRO A 40 -14.76 37.52 22.40
C PRO A 40 -13.73 37.69 23.53
N LEU A 41 -12.72 36.81 23.60
CA LEU A 41 -11.66 36.85 24.60
C LEU A 41 -10.59 37.90 24.25
N GLU A 42 -10.16 37.95 22.99
CA GLU A 42 -9.29 39.01 22.45
C GLU A 42 -9.91 40.39 22.55
N ARG A 43 -11.24 40.48 22.38
CA ARG A 43 -11.96 41.75 22.54
C ARG A 43 -12.03 42.23 24.00
N ARG A 44 -11.94 41.32 24.98
CA ARG A 44 -11.95 41.64 26.43
C ARG A 44 -10.58 41.96 27.01
N LEU A 45 -9.50 41.50 26.38
CA LEU A 45 -8.12 41.77 26.79
C LEU A 45 -7.81 43.26 27.01
N PRO A 46 -8.10 44.18 26.07
CA PRO A 46 -7.83 45.61 26.27
C PRO A 46 -8.62 46.21 27.44
N TRP A 47 -9.83 45.69 27.71
CA TRP A 47 -10.65 46.09 28.84
C TRP A 47 -10.02 45.70 30.18
N VAL A 48 -9.46 44.49 30.29
CA VAL A 48 -8.81 44.02 31.52
C VAL A 48 -7.53 44.81 31.80
N THR A 49 -6.70 45.05 30.78
CA THR A 49 -5.52 45.95 30.93
C THR A 49 -5.93 47.38 31.27
N GLY A 50 -7.03 47.88 30.71
CA GLY A 50 -7.55 49.22 31.03
C GLY A 50 -8.01 49.34 32.49
N ILE A 51 -8.64 48.29 33.03
CA ILE A 51 -9.07 48.21 34.44
C ILE A 51 -7.86 48.22 35.39
N VAL A 52 -6.80 47.48 35.06
CA VAL A 52 -5.54 47.47 35.85
C VAL A 52 -4.87 48.84 35.80
N ALA A 53 -4.73 49.44 34.60
CA ALA A 53 -4.15 50.77 34.44
C ALA A 53 -4.94 51.85 35.20
N PHE A 54 -6.27 51.75 35.20
CA PHE A 54 -7.14 52.64 35.97
C PHE A 54 -6.95 52.47 37.49
N GLY A 55 -6.79 51.23 37.97
CA GLY A 55 -6.48 50.94 39.38
C GLY A 55 -5.17 51.60 39.82
N VAL A 56 -4.11 51.47 39.03
CA VAL A 56 -2.81 52.12 39.29
C VAL A 56 -2.94 53.65 39.27
N ALA A 57 -3.71 54.21 38.33
CA ALA A 57 -3.94 55.65 38.26
C ALA A 57 -4.73 56.19 39.47
N MET A 58 -5.73 55.44 39.96
CA MET A 58 -6.48 55.77 41.17
C MET A 58 -5.59 55.78 42.42
N GLU A 59 -4.69 54.80 42.55
CA GLU A 59 -3.72 54.74 43.66
C GLU A 59 -2.77 55.94 43.64
N LEU A 60 -2.21 56.27 42.46
CA LEU A 60 -1.37 57.47 42.28
C LEU A 60 -2.13 58.77 42.57
N TRP A 61 -3.41 58.84 42.21
CA TRP A 61 -4.25 60.01 42.47
C TRP A 61 -4.49 60.21 43.97
N VAL A 62 -4.71 59.13 44.73
CA VAL A 62 -4.86 59.21 46.20
C VAL A 62 -3.58 59.72 46.85
N ILE A 63 -2.42 59.15 46.50
CA ILE A 63 -1.12 59.60 47.03
C ILE A 63 -0.90 61.07 46.72
N TRP A 64 -1.24 61.51 45.50
CA TRP A 64 -1.10 62.90 45.10
C TRP A 64 -2.07 63.83 45.85
N ARG A 65 -3.31 63.38 46.09
CA ARG A 65 -4.30 64.15 46.85
C ARG A 65 -3.90 64.28 48.31
N GLU A 66 -3.50 63.20 48.97
CA GLU A 66 -3.00 63.25 50.36
C GLU A 66 -1.81 64.18 50.48
N ARG A 67 -0.86 64.11 49.53
CA ARG A 67 0.26 65.04 49.49
C ARG A 67 -0.18 66.50 49.32
N ARG A 68 -1.24 66.76 48.55
CA ARG A 68 -1.78 68.12 48.36
C ARG A 68 -2.45 68.64 49.63
N ASP A 69 -3.24 67.79 50.28
CA ASP A 69 -3.95 68.12 51.52
C ASP A 69 -2.96 68.31 52.68
N ASP A 70 -1.91 67.49 52.76
CA ASP A 70 -0.81 67.68 53.73
C ASP A 70 -0.06 69.00 53.50
N MET A 71 0.11 69.42 52.23
CA MET A 71 0.78 70.68 51.89
C MET A 71 -0.06 71.91 52.21
N THR A 72 -1.40 71.85 52.08
CA THR A 72 -2.28 72.97 52.44
C THR A 72 -2.37 73.13 53.97
N VAL A 73 -2.34 72.03 54.71
CA VAL A 73 -2.24 72.03 56.19
C VAL A 73 -0.87 72.53 56.65
N TRP A 74 0.22 72.14 55.99
CA TRP A 74 1.56 72.63 56.28
C TRP A 74 1.71 74.14 56.04
N GLN A 75 1.09 74.67 54.98
CA GLN A 75 1.08 76.12 54.70
C GLN A 75 0.25 76.94 55.68
N SER A 76 -0.66 76.32 56.45
CA SER A 76 -1.55 77.02 57.38
C SER A 76 -1.08 77.01 58.85
N GLY A 77 0.04 76.35 59.17
CA GLY A 77 0.80 76.62 60.41
C GLY A 77 0.12 76.27 61.73
N ILE A 78 -0.80 75.31 61.78
CA ILE A 78 -1.50 74.91 63.02
C ILE A 78 -0.99 73.54 63.50
N ILE A 79 -0.54 73.47 64.76
CA ILE A 79 0.08 72.29 65.39
C ILE A 79 -0.97 71.44 66.16
N ARG A 80 -1.25 70.22 65.66
CA ARG A 80 -1.89 69.00 66.29
C ARG A 80 -3.39 69.03 66.67
N PRO A 81 -4.09 67.86 66.86
CA PRO A 81 -3.70 66.44 66.68
C PRO A 81 -4.54 65.66 65.63
N SER A 82 -4.17 64.38 65.45
CA SER A 82 -4.55 63.41 64.41
C SER A 82 -6.02 63.33 64.03
N ASP A 83 -6.29 63.44 62.72
CA ASP A 83 -7.62 63.41 62.13
C ASP A 83 -8.19 61.99 61.98
N LYS A 84 -9.52 61.92 62.03
CA LYS A 84 -10.34 60.69 62.04
C LYS A 84 -10.14 59.89 60.74
N PRO A 85 -10.05 58.54 60.79
CA PRO A 85 -9.83 57.73 59.59
C PRO A 85 -10.95 57.96 58.56
N SER A 86 -10.56 58.51 57.41
CA SER A 86 -11.45 58.80 56.30
C SER A 86 -12.01 57.49 55.71
N THR A 87 -13.32 57.32 55.76
CA THR A 87 -14.05 56.21 55.12
C THR A 87 -13.80 56.16 53.61
N ILE A 88 -13.48 57.29 52.98
CA ILE A 88 -13.13 57.36 51.56
C ILE A 88 -11.79 56.65 51.31
N LYS A 89 -10.81 56.80 52.22
CA LYS A 89 -9.51 56.11 52.13
C LYS A 89 -9.71 54.59 52.16
N PHE A 90 -10.54 54.12 53.09
CA PHE A 90 -10.88 52.70 53.21
C PHE A 90 -11.57 52.12 51.97
N VAL A 91 -12.52 52.85 51.38
CA VAL A 91 -13.21 52.40 50.16
C VAL A 91 -12.27 52.33 48.96
N VAL A 92 -11.38 53.32 48.79
CA VAL A 92 -10.44 53.31 47.67
C VAL A 92 -9.40 52.21 47.82
N GLU A 93 -8.93 51.94 49.04
CA GLU A 93 -8.01 50.84 49.34
C GLU A 93 -8.64 49.47 49.08
N ILE A 94 -9.93 49.28 49.40
CA ILE A 94 -10.65 48.05 49.04
C ILE A 94 -10.79 47.90 47.51
N VAL A 95 -11.12 49.00 46.81
CA VAL A 95 -11.29 48.96 45.35
C VAL A 95 -9.96 48.69 44.64
N SER A 96 -8.84 49.26 45.10
CA SER A 96 -7.51 49.00 44.50
C SER A 96 -7.09 47.54 44.70
N VAL A 97 -7.28 46.98 45.89
CA VAL A 97 -6.99 45.57 46.16
C VAL A 97 -7.84 44.64 45.31
N LEU A 98 -9.15 44.92 45.15
CA LEU A 98 -10.03 44.14 44.28
C LEU A 98 -9.62 44.21 42.80
N LEU A 99 -9.15 45.37 42.33
CA LEU A 99 -8.68 45.57 40.95
C LEU A 99 -7.37 44.83 40.67
N ILE A 100 -6.41 44.90 41.60
CA ILE A 100 -5.13 44.16 41.50
C ILE A 100 -5.41 42.65 41.53
N THR A 101 -6.23 42.20 42.47
CA THR A 101 -6.61 40.79 42.59
C THR A 101 -7.35 40.30 41.34
N GLY A 102 -8.26 41.12 40.80
CA GLY A 102 -8.96 40.82 39.54
C GLY A 102 -8.03 40.76 38.33
N GLY A 103 -7.01 41.63 38.25
CA GLY A 103 -5.99 41.61 37.21
C GLY A 103 -5.16 40.33 37.22
N ILE A 104 -4.65 39.93 38.40
CA ILE A 104 -3.86 38.70 38.57
C ILE A 104 -4.69 37.46 38.22
N VAL A 105 -5.95 37.39 38.67
CA VAL A 105 -6.86 36.28 38.34
C VAL A 105 -7.18 36.24 36.84
N GLY A 106 -7.31 37.42 36.20
CA GLY A 106 -7.53 37.55 34.76
C GLY A 106 -6.36 37.02 33.93
N GLU A 107 -5.12 37.39 34.28
CA GLU A 107 -3.91 36.86 33.64
C GLU A 107 -3.75 35.34 33.84
N LEU A 108 -4.09 34.83 35.03
CA LEU A 108 -4.05 33.40 35.29
C LEU A 108 -5.04 32.64 34.38
N TRP A 109 -6.24 33.21 34.20
CA TRP A 109 -7.29 32.60 33.37
C TRP A 109 -6.94 32.56 31.88
N THR A 110 -6.31 33.61 31.35
CA THR A 110 -5.84 33.62 29.95
C THR A 110 -4.72 32.60 29.75
N GLY A 111 -3.78 32.49 30.70
CA GLY A 111 -2.71 31.48 30.67
C GLY A 111 -3.23 30.03 30.67
N ILE A 112 -4.23 29.74 31.51
CA ILE A 112 -4.89 28.42 31.55
C ILE A 112 -5.61 28.13 30.22
N SER A 113 -6.29 29.13 29.65
CA SER A 113 -7.01 28.99 28.38
C SER A 113 -6.08 28.68 27.21
N ILE A 114 -4.96 29.40 27.09
CA ILE A 114 -3.93 29.18 26.06
C ILE A 114 -3.30 27.78 26.21
N THR A 115 -3.03 27.35 27.44
CA THR A 115 -2.49 26.02 27.72
C THR A 115 -3.47 24.92 27.31
N SER A 116 -4.77 25.11 27.57
CA SER A 116 -5.81 24.15 27.17
C SER A 116 -5.94 24.02 25.64
N ILE A 117 -5.85 25.15 24.93
CA ILE A 117 -5.90 25.21 23.47
C ILE A 117 -4.68 24.51 22.86
N ASN A 118 -3.48 24.81 23.37
CA ASN A 118 -2.26 24.18 22.88
C ASN A 118 -2.23 22.67 23.18
N GLY A 119 -2.80 22.25 24.32
CA GLY A 119 -3.01 20.85 24.65
C GLY A 119 -3.93 20.12 23.67
N LYS A 120 -5.09 20.72 23.34
CA LYS A 120 -6.01 20.18 22.31
C LYS A 120 -5.36 20.11 20.94
N LEU A 121 -4.61 21.15 20.54
CA LEU A 121 -3.91 21.19 19.26
C LEU A 121 -2.87 20.07 19.15
N ARG A 122 -2.08 19.85 20.21
CA ARG A 122 -1.11 18.74 20.26
C ARG A 122 -1.78 17.38 20.20
N SER A 123 -2.85 17.17 20.96
CA SER A 123 -3.61 15.92 20.97
C SER A 123 -4.15 15.59 19.57
N LYS A 124 -4.77 16.56 18.89
CA LYS A 124 -5.30 16.35 17.54
C LYS A 124 -4.22 16.17 16.49
N ASN A 125 -3.09 16.86 16.63
CA ASN A 125 -1.96 16.65 15.73
C ASN A 125 -1.34 15.25 15.92
N ALA A 126 -1.36 14.70 17.14
CA ALA A 126 -0.98 13.31 17.38
C ALA A 126 -1.97 12.33 16.74
N GLU A 127 -3.28 12.58 16.87
CA GLU A 127 -4.33 11.78 16.24
C GLU A 127 -4.22 11.78 14.71
N LEU A 128 -3.98 12.95 14.10
CA LEU A 128 -3.81 13.08 12.65
C LEU A 128 -2.58 12.34 12.15
N ARG A 129 -1.48 12.39 12.91
CA ARG A 129 -0.28 11.60 12.60
C ARG A 129 -0.56 10.11 12.67
N ALA A 130 -1.23 9.64 13.72
CA ALA A 130 -1.60 8.24 13.86
C ALA A 130 -2.48 7.75 12.70
N ALA A 131 -3.50 8.54 12.31
CA ALA A 131 -4.36 8.22 11.17
C ALA A 131 -3.58 8.23 9.83
N SER A 132 -2.67 9.18 9.66
CA SER A 132 -1.79 9.26 8.48
C SER A 132 -0.87 8.04 8.39
N ASP A 133 -0.27 7.62 9.50
CA ASP A 133 0.63 6.47 9.56
C ASP A 133 -0.11 5.17 9.23
N GLN A 134 -1.33 5.00 9.76
CA GLN A 134 -2.21 3.88 9.42
C GLN A 134 -2.55 3.84 7.92
N LEU A 135 -2.86 4.99 7.32
CA LEU A 135 -3.16 5.06 5.89
C LEU A 135 -1.94 4.68 5.04
N VAL A 136 -0.75 5.14 5.42
CA VAL A 136 0.51 4.78 4.74
C VAL A 136 0.77 3.28 4.82
N GLU A 137 0.49 2.67 5.97
CA GLU A 137 0.62 1.22 6.15
C GLU A 137 -0.37 0.43 5.28
N LEU A 138 -1.65 0.83 5.25
CA LEU A 138 -2.67 0.23 4.39
C LEU A 138 -2.31 0.35 2.90
N LEU A 139 -1.86 1.53 2.48
CA LEU A 139 -1.41 1.78 1.10
C LEU A 139 -0.21 0.90 0.72
N ARG A 140 0.77 0.77 1.63
CA ARG A 140 1.92 -0.12 1.42
C ARG A 140 1.48 -1.57 1.26
N LYS A 141 0.57 -2.04 2.12
CA LYS A 141 0.05 -3.41 2.03
C LYS A 141 -0.69 -3.65 0.72
N LYS A 142 -1.57 -2.73 0.32
CA LYS A 142 -2.30 -2.83 -0.95
C LYS A 142 -1.37 -2.84 -2.16
N ALA A 143 -0.34 -1.99 -2.15
CA ALA A 143 0.67 -1.96 -3.21
C ALA A 143 1.47 -3.28 -3.30
N GLN A 144 1.79 -3.88 -2.15
CA GLN A 144 2.44 -5.20 -2.10
C GLN A 144 1.52 -6.31 -2.64
N ASP A 145 0.25 -6.31 -2.24
CA ASP A 145 -0.74 -7.28 -2.71
C ASP A 145 -0.97 -7.17 -4.22
N GLU A 146 -1.07 -5.95 -4.75
CA GLU A 146 -1.21 -5.70 -6.19
C GLU A 146 0.05 -6.11 -6.97
N ALA A 147 1.25 -5.80 -6.45
CA ALA A 147 2.49 -6.24 -7.06
C ALA A 147 2.57 -7.77 -7.13
N LEU A 148 2.17 -8.47 -6.07
CA LEU A 148 2.15 -9.92 -6.02
C LEU A 148 1.10 -10.50 -6.99
N ALA A 149 -0.10 -9.92 -7.03
CA ALA A 149 -1.15 -10.30 -7.97
C ALA A 149 -0.69 -10.10 -9.42
N ARG A 150 -0.01 -8.99 -9.72
CA ARG A 150 0.56 -8.70 -11.04
C ARG A 150 1.58 -9.76 -11.45
N VAL A 151 2.52 -10.10 -10.57
CA VAL A 151 3.52 -11.16 -10.85
C VAL A 151 2.83 -12.50 -11.12
N ARG A 152 1.80 -12.86 -10.36
CA ARG A 152 1.02 -14.08 -10.60
C ARG A 152 0.30 -14.06 -11.94
N ILE A 153 -0.31 -12.94 -12.31
CA ILE A 153 -0.98 -12.79 -13.61
C ILE A 153 0.04 -12.87 -14.73
N GLU A 154 1.15 -12.12 -14.64
CA GLU A 154 2.24 -12.14 -15.63
C GLU A 154 2.78 -13.55 -15.82
N ALA A 155 3.01 -14.30 -14.74
CA ALA A 155 3.40 -15.70 -14.81
C ALA A 155 2.30 -16.57 -15.46
N ALA A 156 1.02 -16.33 -15.18
CA ALA A 156 -0.12 -17.05 -15.75
C ALA A 156 -0.42 -16.72 -17.22
N VAL A 157 0.07 -15.59 -17.75
CA VAL A 157 -0.08 -15.22 -19.18
C VAL A 157 1.20 -15.36 -20.00
N ALA A 158 2.37 -15.52 -19.37
CA ALA A 158 3.64 -15.71 -20.06
C ALA A 158 3.62 -16.98 -20.92
N TRP A 159 4.00 -16.89 -22.19
CA TRP A 159 4.08 -18.04 -23.08
C TRP A 159 5.17 -19.02 -22.62
N ARG A 160 4.91 -20.33 -22.68
CA ARG A 160 5.95 -21.33 -22.40
C ARG A 160 7.04 -21.21 -23.46
N SER A 161 8.28 -21.09 -23.01
CA SER A 161 9.45 -21.03 -23.87
C SER A 161 10.66 -21.58 -23.14
N LEU A 162 11.59 -22.18 -23.88
CA LEU A 162 12.89 -22.53 -23.32
C LEU A 162 13.87 -21.41 -23.67
N THR A 163 14.56 -20.89 -22.66
CA THR A 163 15.68 -19.98 -22.91
C THR A 163 16.78 -20.69 -23.69
N LYS A 164 17.63 -19.94 -24.40
CA LYS A 164 18.77 -20.51 -25.14
C LYS A 164 19.70 -21.34 -24.23
N GLN A 165 19.88 -20.89 -22.99
CA GLN A 165 20.67 -21.60 -21.99
C GLN A 165 20.01 -22.93 -21.62
N GLN A 166 18.72 -22.95 -21.30
CA GLN A 166 17.99 -24.20 -21.02
C GLN A 166 18.04 -25.16 -22.21
N GLN A 167 17.91 -24.66 -23.45
CA GLN A 167 18.04 -25.48 -24.65
C GLN A 167 19.42 -26.15 -24.78
N GLN A 168 20.49 -25.46 -24.36
CA GLN A 168 21.85 -26.02 -24.37
C GLN A 168 22.07 -27.03 -23.23
N GLU A 169 21.60 -26.71 -22.02
CA GLU A 169 21.72 -27.59 -20.86
C GLU A 169 20.96 -28.90 -21.06
N ILE A 170 19.71 -28.84 -21.54
CA ILE A 170 18.94 -30.03 -21.89
C ILE A 170 19.69 -30.83 -22.97
N GLY A 171 20.15 -30.17 -24.03
CA GLY A 171 20.86 -30.82 -25.13
C GLY A 171 22.11 -31.56 -24.68
N SER A 172 22.97 -30.89 -23.89
CA SER A 172 24.21 -31.47 -23.35
C SER A 172 23.95 -32.59 -22.34
N GLY A 173 22.97 -32.42 -21.46
CA GLY A 173 22.56 -33.44 -20.48
C GLY A 173 22.11 -34.72 -21.17
N LEU A 174 21.24 -34.61 -22.18
CA LEU A 174 20.76 -35.74 -22.95
C LEU A 174 21.87 -36.39 -23.79
N ARG A 175 22.70 -35.59 -24.47
CA ARG A 175 23.81 -36.10 -25.30
C ARG A 175 24.81 -36.94 -24.50
N SER A 176 25.11 -36.53 -23.27
CA SER A 176 26.06 -37.26 -22.42
C SER A 176 25.56 -38.65 -22.01
N ARG A 177 24.24 -38.83 -21.93
CA ARG A 177 23.58 -40.07 -21.49
C ARG A 177 23.15 -40.97 -22.66
N PHE A 178 22.81 -40.37 -23.79
CA PHE A 178 22.29 -41.04 -24.98
C PHE A 178 23.12 -40.62 -26.20
N PRO A 179 24.26 -41.28 -26.46
CA PRO A 179 25.13 -40.94 -27.57
C PRO A 179 24.58 -41.40 -28.94
N SER A 180 23.64 -42.35 -28.92
CA SER A 180 22.96 -42.89 -30.11
C SER A 180 22.12 -41.81 -30.78
N LYS A 181 22.06 -41.84 -32.12
CA LYS A 181 21.20 -40.95 -32.89
C LYS A 181 19.76 -41.47 -32.82
N HIS A 182 18.91 -40.79 -32.07
CA HIS A 182 17.49 -41.10 -31.97
C HIS A 182 16.65 -40.21 -32.88
N ILE A 183 15.55 -40.74 -33.41
CA ILE A 183 14.59 -39.95 -34.18
C ILE A 183 13.45 -39.53 -33.24
N VAL A 184 13.26 -38.23 -33.06
CA VAL A 184 12.24 -37.66 -32.17
C VAL A 184 11.23 -36.85 -32.96
N GLN A 185 9.98 -37.32 -32.99
CA GLN A 185 8.88 -36.57 -33.58
C GLN A 185 8.26 -35.64 -32.53
N ILE A 186 7.94 -34.41 -32.93
CA ILE A 186 7.25 -33.45 -32.07
C ILE A 186 5.97 -33.03 -32.76
N ILE A 187 4.86 -33.18 -32.06
CA ILE A 187 3.52 -32.84 -32.51
C ILE A 187 3.01 -31.73 -31.61
N CYS A 188 2.32 -30.74 -32.18
CA CYS A 188 1.57 -29.74 -31.44
C CYS A 188 0.18 -29.57 -32.02
N GLY A 189 -0.76 -29.08 -31.21
CA GLY A 189 -2.11 -28.80 -31.66
C GLY A 189 -2.14 -27.79 -32.80
N ALA A 190 -2.93 -28.09 -33.85
CA ALA A 190 -3.17 -27.13 -34.91
C ALA A 190 -3.78 -25.85 -34.33
N PHE A 191 -3.31 -24.70 -34.83
CA PHE A 191 -3.70 -23.35 -34.40
C PHE A 191 -3.24 -22.94 -32.99
N ASP A 192 -2.55 -23.80 -32.24
CA ASP A 192 -1.90 -23.41 -30.99
C ASP A 192 -0.55 -22.73 -31.27
N THR A 193 -0.57 -21.40 -31.35
CA THR A 193 0.64 -20.60 -31.65
C THR A 193 1.66 -20.68 -30.51
N GLU A 194 1.18 -20.76 -29.26
CA GLU A 194 2.04 -20.88 -28.08
C GLU A 194 2.70 -22.26 -28.05
N GLY A 195 1.89 -23.32 -28.17
CA GLY A 195 2.37 -24.70 -28.24
C GLY A 195 3.33 -24.92 -29.41
N SER A 196 3.06 -24.32 -30.58
CA SER A 196 3.97 -24.33 -31.72
C SER A 196 5.30 -23.65 -31.43
N GLY A 197 5.30 -22.53 -30.70
CA GLY A 197 6.51 -21.85 -30.27
C GLY A 197 7.34 -22.72 -29.33
N PHE A 198 6.68 -23.29 -28.31
CA PHE A 198 7.32 -24.15 -27.33
C PHE A 198 7.85 -25.46 -27.95
N ALA A 199 7.11 -26.07 -28.86
CA ALA A 199 7.54 -27.25 -29.62
C ALA A 199 8.84 -27.00 -30.41
N ARG A 200 9.00 -25.80 -31.01
CA ARG A 200 10.25 -25.42 -31.70
C ARG A 200 11.42 -25.28 -30.74
N ASP A 201 11.17 -24.78 -29.54
CA ASP A 201 12.22 -24.64 -28.53
C ASP A 201 12.68 -26.01 -28.00
N ILE A 202 11.75 -26.94 -27.77
CA ILE A 202 12.08 -28.34 -27.47
C ILE A 202 12.87 -28.96 -28.63
N ALA A 203 12.43 -28.75 -29.88
CA ALA A 203 13.13 -29.26 -31.06
C ALA A 203 14.59 -28.80 -31.13
N LYS A 204 14.85 -27.51 -30.85
CA LYS A 204 16.21 -26.97 -30.80
C LYS A 204 17.04 -27.61 -29.68
N ALA A 205 16.47 -27.79 -28.50
CA ALA A 205 17.14 -28.44 -27.38
C ALA A 205 17.56 -29.87 -27.73
N LEU A 206 16.68 -30.64 -28.37
CA LEU A 206 16.95 -32.02 -28.78
C LEU A 206 17.93 -32.11 -29.95
N ARG A 207 17.92 -31.14 -30.88
CA ARG A 207 18.95 -31.05 -31.93
C ARG A 207 20.33 -30.75 -31.35
N ASN A 208 20.42 -29.95 -30.29
CA ASN A 208 21.69 -29.76 -29.56
C ASN A 208 22.20 -31.06 -28.91
N ALA A 209 21.30 -32.03 -28.65
CA ALA A 209 21.66 -33.36 -28.20
C ALA A 209 22.15 -34.30 -29.33
N ASN A 210 22.19 -33.82 -30.59
CA ASN A 210 22.51 -34.60 -31.79
C ASN A 210 21.44 -35.65 -32.18
N PHE A 211 20.19 -35.44 -31.78
CA PHE A 211 19.05 -36.26 -32.23
C PHE A 211 18.53 -35.80 -33.60
N ASP A 212 17.93 -36.73 -34.35
CA ASP A 212 17.20 -36.40 -35.57
C ASP A 212 15.80 -35.89 -35.21
N VAL A 213 15.59 -34.59 -35.38
CA VAL A 213 14.33 -33.96 -35.02
C VAL A 213 13.79 -33.26 -36.26
N PRO A 214 12.83 -33.84 -36.99
CA PRO A 214 12.13 -33.12 -38.05
C PRO A 214 11.46 -31.84 -37.51
N PRO A 215 11.08 -30.90 -38.38
CA PRO A 215 10.27 -29.75 -37.95
C PRO A 215 9.02 -30.21 -37.20
N PRO A 216 8.60 -29.53 -36.11
CA PRO A 216 7.39 -29.90 -35.39
C PRO A 216 6.16 -29.94 -36.30
N GLU A 217 5.39 -31.01 -36.19
CA GLU A 217 4.16 -31.22 -36.95
C GLU A 217 2.98 -30.57 -36.23
N SER A 218 2.11 -29.92 -37.00
CA SER A 218 0.86 -29.34 -36.49
C SER A 218 -0.29 -30.28 -36.84
N LEU A 219 -0.85 -30.95 -35.83
CA LEU A 219 -1.94 -31.91 -36.02
C LEU A 219 -3.28 -31.32 -35.57
N ALA A 220 -4.26 -31.33 -36.48
CA ALA A 220 -5.65 -31.05 -36.13
C ALA A 220 -6.30 -32.32 -35.59
N VAL A 221 -6.41 -32.44 -34.28
CA VAL A 221 -7.13 -33.56 -33.65
C VAL A 221 -8.62 -33.23 -33.63
N THR A 222 -9.39 -33.87 -34.51
CA THR A 222 -10.86 -33.82 -34.43
C THR A 222 -11.33 -34.63 -33.24
N ARG A 223 -11.80 -33.95 -32.20
CA ARG A 223 -12.56 -34.59 -31.12
C ARG A 223 -14.04 -34.55 -31.46
N THR A 224 -14.71 -35.68 -31.35
CA THR A 224 -16.18 -35.71 -31.35
C THR A 224 -16.65 -34.95 -30.12
N GLY A 225 -17.29 -33.80 -30.32
CA GLY A 225 -17.95 -33.07 -29.25
C GLY A 225 -19.06 -33.91 -28.60
N GLY A 226 -19.53 -33.48 -27.43
CA GLY A 226 -20.70 -34.11 -26.80
C GLY A 226 -21.85 -34.23 -27.80
N ILE A 227 -22.31 -35.45 -28.04
CA ILE A 227 -23.43 -35.76 -28.95
C ILE A 227 -24.74 -35.43 -28.24
N ARG A 228 -24.76 -35.50 -26.91
CA ARG A 228 -25.93 -35.24 -26.08
C ARG A 228 -25.68 -34.04 -25.16
N PRO A 229 -26.72 -33.24 -24.85
CA PRO A 229 -26.62 -32.15 -23.86
C PRO A 229 -26.16 -32.60 -22.47
N THR A 230 -26.30 -33.90 -22.15
CA THR A 230 -25.89 -34.49 -20.87
C THR A 230 -24.45 -35.00 -20.85
N ASP A 231 -23.76 -34.96 -21.98
CA ASP A 231 -22.39 -35.46 -22.05
C ASP A 231 -21.48 -34.59 -21.16
N PRO A 232 -20.57 -35.20 -20.37
CA PRO A 232 -19.74 -34.46 -19.45
C PRO A 232 -18.80 -33.52 -20.23
N ILE A 233 -18.66 -32.29 -19.72
CA ILE A 233 -17.63 -31.37 -20.18
C ILE A 233 -16.28 -31.98 -19.79
N THR A 234 -15.49 -32.38 -20.78
CA THR A 234 -14.17 -32.95 -20.55
C THR A 234 -13.11 -31.86 -20.63
N ASN A 235 -12.13 -31.93 -19.73
CA ASN A 235 -11.00 -31.01 -19.78
C ASN A 235 -10.15 -31.29 -21.02
N ILE A 236 -9.62 -30.22 -21.61
CA ILE A 236 -8.62 -30.31 -22.67
C ILE A 236 -7.34 -30.87 -22.02
N PRO A 237 -6.64 -31.83 -22.64
CA PRO A 237 -5.36 -32.28 -22.14
C PRO A 237 -4.38 -31.12 -22.13
N THR A 238 -3.51 -31.10 -21.14
CA THR A 238 -2.51 -30.06 -20.99
C THR A 238 -1.12 -30.65 -20.77
N GLY A 239 -0.10 -29.80 -20.93
CA GLY A 239 1.31 -30.12 -20.67
C GLY A 239 2.04 -30.71 -21.88
N VAL A 240 3.07 -31.51 -21.64
CA VAL A 240 3.84 -32.24 -22.64
C VAL A 240 3.70 -33.73 -22.38
N LYS A 241 3.21 -34.49 -23.36
CA LYS A 241 3.13 -35.95 -23.28
C LYS A 241 4.26 -36.55 -24.07
N VAL A 242 5.00 -37.48 -23.47
CA VAL A 242 6.14 -38.14 -24.12
C VAL A 242 5.85 -39.63 -24.21
N ALA A 243 5.75 -40.14 -25.42
CA ALA A 243 5.65 -41.56 -25.71
C ALA A 243 6.97 -42.07 -26.28
N SER A 244 7.24 -43.35 -26.07
CA SER A 244 8.44 -44.03 -26.60
C SER A 244 8.05 -45.30 -27.34
N ALA A 245 8.91 -45.70 -28.26
CA ALA A 245 8.93 -47.04 -28.79
C ALA A 245 9.27 -48.04 -27.64
N PRO A 246 8.87 -49.32 -27.76
CA PRO A 246 8.93 -50.28 -26.64
C PRO A 246 10.35 -50.71 -26.25
N GLU A 247 11.38 -50.24 -26.95
CA GLU A 247 12.78 -50.53 -26.64
C GLU A 247 13.22 -49.87 -25.33
N ARG A 248 14.08 -50.57 -24.59
CA ARG A 248 14.56 -50.12 -23.27
C ARG A 248 15.30 -48.78 -23.33
N GLU A 249 16.06 -48.53 -24.40
CA GLU A 249 16.80 -47.27 -24.59
C GLU A 249 15.85 -46.11 -24.88
N SER A 250 14.85 -46.31 -25.75
CA SER A 250 13.80 -45.33 -26.06
C SER A 250 12.98 -44.96 -24.82
N ILE A 251 12.60 -45.94 -24.00
CA ILE A 251 11.90 -45.69 -22.73
C ILE A 251 12.77 -44.86 -21.77
N ALA A 252 14.07 -45.18 -21.66
CA ALA A 252 14.99 -44.44 -20.81
C ALA A 252 15.20 -43.00 -21.30
N LEU A 253 15.29 -42.80 -22.61
CA LEU A 253 15.40 -41.48 -23.23
C LEU A 253 14.12 -40.65 -23.00
N ALA A 254 12.94 -41.21 -23.24
CA ALA A 254 11.68 -40.53 -22.99
C ALA A 254 11.56 -40.09 -21.52
N GLN A 255 11.91 -40.97 -20.59
CA GLN A 255 11.92 -40.65 -19.16
C GLN A 255 12.91 -39.52 -18.84
N ALA A 256 14.09 -39.53 -19.46
CA ALA A 256 15.06 -38.46 -19.29
C ALA A 256 14.54 -37.12 -19.82
N ILE A 257 13.89 -37.10 -20.98
CA ILE A 257 13.25 -35.90 -21.54
C ILE A 257 12.19 -35.35 -20.57
N VAL A 258 11.31 -36.21 -20.07
CA VAL A 258 10.32 -35.82 -19.05
C VAL A 258 11.00 -35.20 -17.83
N ASN A 259 12.04 -35.85 -17.30
CA ASN A 259 12.76 -35.34 -16.13
C ASN A 259 13.44 -33.98 -16.38
N GLU A 260 14.04 -33.78 -17.56
CA GLU A 260 14.68 -32.51 -17.93
C GLU A 260 13.66 -31.35 -18.06
N LEU A 261 12.45 -31.65 -18.55
CA LEU A 261 11.36 -30.68 -18.65
C LEU A 261 10.73 -30.38 -17.27
N THR A 262 10.40 -31.42 -16.50
CA THR A 262 9.79 -31.28 -15.17
C THR A 262 10.71 -30.60 -14.17
N SER A 263 12.02 -30.89 -14.19
CA SER A 263 13.00 -30.21 -13.32
C SER A 263 13.12 -28.71 -13.59
N ARG A 264 12.60 -28.23 -14.72
CA ARG A 264 12.59 -26.82 -15.13
C ARG A 264 11.22 -26.15 -14.98
N GLY A 265 10.25 -26.81 -14.36
CA GLY A 265 8.93 -26.25 -14.09
C GLY A 265 7.84 -26.59 -15.12
N PHE A 266 8.20 -27.29 -16.20
CA PHE A 266 7.23 -27.67 -17.23
C PHE A 266 6.46 -28.94 -16.84
N ASP A 267 5.14 -28.91 -16.99
CA ASP A 267 4.31 -30.10 -16.85
C ASP A 267 4.58 -31.06 -18.02
N ALA A 268 5.35 -32.10 -17.74
CA ALA A 268 5.69 -33.16 -18.67
C ALA A 268 5.41 -34.51 -18.02
N SER A 269 4.85 -35.44 -18.79
CA SER A 269 4.52 -36.77 -18.29
C SER A 269 4.70 -37.84 -19.36
N MET A 270 5.08 -39.03 -18.93
CA MET A 270 5.11 -40.21 -19.79
C MET A 270 3.70 -40.60 -20.22
N GLU A 271 3.53 -40.86 -21.51
CA GLU A 271 2.40 -41.59 -22.06
C GLU A 271 2.77 -43.07 -22.20
N ARG A 272 1.76 -43.94 -22.34
CA ARG A 272 2.01 -45.36 -22.60
C ARG A 272 2.87 -45.49 -23.87
N PRO A 273 3.87 -46.38 -23.88
CA PRO A 273 4.61 -46.69 -25.10
C PRO A 273 3.62 -47.06 -26.21
N TYR A 274 3.85 -46.55 -27.41
CA TYR A 274 3.02 -46.99 -28.53
C TYR A 274 3.33 -48.46 -28.79
N GLY A 275 2.27 -49.29 -28.86
CA GLY A 275 2.42 -50.68 -29.28
C GLY A 275 2.99 -50.73 -30.71
N LYS A 276 3.53 -51.90 -31.10
CA LYS A 276 3.84 -52.17 -32.52
C LYS A 276 2.57 -51.91 -33.34
N ARG A 277 2.47 -50.76 -34.01
CA ARG A 277 1.32 -50.42 -34.85
C ARG A 277 1.57 -51.02 -36.23
N ASP A 278 0.56 -51.68 -36.78
CA ASP A 278 0.52 -51.99 -38.20
C ASP A 278 0.55 -50.65 -38.98
N THR A 279 1.66 -50.44 -39.69
CA THR A 279 1.83 -49.63 -40.91
C THR A 279 0.81 -48.49 -41.08
N THR A 280 1.17 -47.22 -40.86
CA THR A 280 1.38 -46.34 -42.03
C THR A 280 2.06 -44.99 -41.76
N ASN A 281 2.39 -44.59 -40.52
CA ASN A 281 3.09 -43.30 -40.27
C ASN A 281 3.93 -43.19 -38.97
N ALA A 282 3.91 -44.20 -38.09
CA ALA A 282 4.62 -44.18 -36.80
C ALA A 282 5.90 -45.04 -36.76
N ASP A 283 6.30 -45.61 -37.90
CA ASP A 283 7.45 -46.53 -38.01
C ASP A 283 8.83 -45.84 -38.05
N TRP A 284 8.88 -44.52 -37.87
CA TRP A 284 10.12 -43.75 -38.10
C TRP A 284 10.68 -43.02 -36.88
N SER A 285 9.99 -42.99 -35.74
CA SER A 285 10.48 -42.30 -34.54
C SER A 285 10.67 -43.25 -33.36
N ASP A 286 11.71 -43.00 -32.57
CA ASP A 286 11.97 -43.68 -31.29
C ASP A 286 11.16 -43.05 -30.15
N ILE A 287 10.86 -41.75 -30.31
CA ILE A 287 10.20 -40.92 -29.32
C ILE A 287 9.16 -40.04 -30.03
N SER A 288 7.98 -39.91 -29.44
CA SER A 288 6.97 -38.94 -29.84
C SER A 288 6.68 -37.98 -28.69
N ILE A 289 6.75 -36.69 -28.95
CA ILE A 289 6.46 -35.63 -28.00
C ILE A 289 5.23 -34.88 -28.47
N ASP A 290 4.16 -34.93 -27.69
CA ASP A 290 2.92 -34.22 -27.95
C ASP A 290 2.82 -33.00 -27.02
N VAL A 291 2.96 -31.82 -27.61
CA VAL A 291 2.85 -30.53 -26.93
C VAL A 291 1.37 -30.13 -26.93
N GLN A 292 0.74 -30.36 -25.79
CA GLN A 292 -0.65 -30.05 -25.51
C GLN A 292 -0.81 -28.60 -25.03
N ALA A 293 -2.07 -28.20 -24.84
CA ALA A 293 -2.41 -26.88 -24.33
C ALA A 293 -1.68 -26.60 -22.99
N ARG A 294 -1.44 -25.32 -22.72
CA ARG A 294 -0.80 -24.91 -21.48
C ARG A 294 -1.67 -25.30 -20.27
N PRO A 295 -1.10 -25.95 -19.23
CA PRO A 295 -1.78 -26.15 -17.95
C PRO A 295 -2.07 -24.85 -17.22
N GLU A 296 -3.10 -24.86 -16.38
CA GLU A 296 -3.39 -23.71 -15.53
C GLU A 296 -2.26 -23.47 -14.50
N GLY A 297 -1.84 -22.21 -14.37
CA GLY A 297 -0.85 -21.79 -13.38
C GLY A 297 0.55 -21.48 -13.95
N PRO A 298 1.49 -21.09 -13.08
CA PRO A 298 2.86 -20.76 -13.45
C PRO A 298 3.65 -22.02 -13.87
N GLN A 299 4.46 -21.89 -14.93
CA GLN A 299 5.40 -22.90 -15.43
C GLN A 299 6.77 -22.27 -15.64
#